data_AF-A0AA38RY10-F1
#
_entry.id   AF-A0AA38RY10-F1
#
_cell.length_a   1.000
_cell.length_b   1.000
_cell.length_c   1.000
_cell.angle_alpha   90.00
_cell.angle_beta   90.00
_cell.angle_gamma   90.00
#
_symmetry.space_group_name_H-M   'P 1'
#
loop_
_entity.id
_entity.type
_entity.pdbx_description
1 polymer ?
#
loop_
_entity_poly.entity_id
_entity_poly.type
_entity_poly.pdbx_seq_one_letter_code
_entity_poly.pdbx_strand_id
1 'polypeptide(L)'
;MQALSHFSYHITGGFYALCDLQGGIYRHEVVLSGPVILSRHGEHSLTDLGPHGISSFFSRHRCNDYCRPHWTAPANRVPYFRPVQGNPMIRRTVPTASSRPFGARGMY
;
A
#
# COMPACT_ATOMS: atom_id res chain seq x y z
N MET A 1 8.34 1.17 -1.40
CA MET A 1 6.95 1.27 -0.94
C MET A 1 6.75 1.14 0.58
N GLN A 2 7.53 0.34 1.31
CA GLN A 2 7.42 0.15 2.78
C GLN A 2 7.31 1.44 3.60
N ALA A 3 8.12 2.47 3.28
CA ALA A 3 8.09 3.74 4.00
C ALA A 3 6.79 4.53 3.79
N LEU A 4 6.14 4.42 2.62
CA LEU A 4 4.85 5.08 2.37
C LEU A 4 3.75 4.50 3.26
N SER A 5 3.73 3.17 3.40
CA SER A 5 2.84 2.46 4.32
C SER A 5 3.07 2.90 5.77
N HIS A 6 4.33 2.98 6.23
CA HIS A 6 4.64 3.47 7.58
C HIS A 6 4.26 4.94 7.76
N PHE A 7 4.57 5.79 6.79
CA PHE A 7 4.19 7.20 6.79
C PHE A 7 2.68 7.39 6.95
N SER A 8 1.87 6.63 6.20
CA SER A 8 0.41 6.72 6.30
C SER A 8 -0.12 6.41 7.71
N TYR A 9 0.48 5.44 8.39
CA TYR A 9 0.19 5.14 9.79
C TYR A 9 0.58 6.27 10.72
N HIS A 10 1.77 6.85 10.53
CA HIS A 10 2.22 7.95 11.36
C HIS A 10 1.38 9.22 11.17
N ILE A 11 1.16 9.67 9.92
CA ILE A 11 0.46 10.93 9.63
C ILE A 11 -1.00 10.90 10.08
N THR A 12 -1.60 9.70 10.13
CA THR A 12 -2.97 9.52 10.61
C THR A 12 -3.05 9.31 12.12
N GLY A 13 -1.95 9.42 12.87
CA GLY A 13 -1.95 9.18 14.32
C GLY A 13 -2.21 7.72 14.71
N GLY A 14 -1.90 6.78 13.82
CA GLY A 14 -2.06 5.34 14.02
C GLY A 14 -3.44 4.80 13.68
N PHE A 15 -4.26 5.55 12.95
CA PHE A 15 -5.61 5.12 12.56
C PHE A 15 -5.64 4.31 11.26
N TYR A 16 -4.78 4.63 10.28
CA TYR A 16 -4.84 4.02 8.95
C TYR A 16 -3.45 3.66 8.42
N ALA A 17 -3.32 2.53 7.75
CA ALA A 17 -2.10 2.15 7.04
C ALA A 17 -2.42 1.71 5.61
N LEU A 18 -1.73 2.30 4.63
CA LEU A 18 -1.78 1.86 3.24
C LEU A 18 -0.99 0.56 3.06
N CYS A 19 -1.60 -0.45 2.46
CA CYS A 19 -1.01 -1.76 2.19
C CYS A 19 -1.37 -2.23 0.78
N ASP A 20 -0.82 -3.37 0.38
CA ASP A 20 -1.00 -3.96 -0.96
C ASP A 20 -0.70 -2.97 -2.10
N LEU A 21 0.39 -2.21 -1.95
CA LEU A 21 0.81 -1.21 -2.91
C LEU A 21 1.39 -1.89 -4.16
N GLN A 22 0.52 -2.13 -5.13
CA GLN A 22 0.85 -2.67 -6.45
C GLN A 22 0.78 -1.58 -7.53
N GLY A 23 1.43 -1.79 -8.67
CA GLY A 23 1.37 -0.85 -9.78
C GLY A 23 2.63 -0.83 -10.65
N GLY A 24 2.83 0.27 -11.36
CA GLY A 24 3.93 0.46 -12.32
C GLY A 24 4.79 1.67 -11.98
N ILE A 25 6.10 1.53 -12.18
CA ILE A 25 7.06 2.64 -12.12
C ILE A 25 7.31 3.10 -13.56
N TYR A 26 7.03 4.38 -13.83
CA TYR A 26 7.25 5.05 -15.10
C TYR A 26 8.42 6.05 -14.96
N ARG A 27 8.87 6.63 -16.08
CA ARG A 27 10.08 7.50 -16.09
C ARG A 27 10.04 8.64 -15.07
N HIS A 28 8.86 9.21 -14.79
CA HIS A 28 8.72 10.37 -13.91
C HIS A 28 7.66 10.19 -12.83
N GLU A 29 7.03 9.01 -12.74
CA GLU A 29 5.89 8.81 -11.85
C GLU A 29 5.75 7.35 -11.43
N VAL A 30 5.05 7.14 -10.33
CA VAL A 30 4.63 5.82 -9.87
C VAL A 30 3.12 5.81 -9.88
N VAL A 31 2.53 4.90 -10.64
CA VAL A 31 1.08 4.68 -10.64
C VAL A 31 0.80 3.46 -9.76
N LEU A 32 0.04 3.67 -8.69
CA LEU A 32 -0.40 2.63 -7.79
C LEU A 32 -1.87 2.26 -8.08
N SER A 33 -2.19 0.97 -8.01
CA SER A 33 -3.53 0.46 -8.26
C SER A 33 -3.93 -0.53 -7.17
N GLY A 34 -5.20 -0.48 -6.77
CA GLY A 34 -5.78 -1.36 -5.76
C GLY A 34 -5.15 -1.29 -4.36
N PRO A 35 -4.76 -0.11 -3.82
CA PRO A 35 -4.23 -0.06 -2.47
C PRO A 35 -5.30 -0.53 -1.47
N VAL A 36 -4.88 -1.29 -0.47
CA VAL A 36 -5.71 -1.65 0.68
C VAL A 36 -5.49 -0.61 1.78
N ILE A 37 -6.58 -0.11 2.35
CA ILE A 37 -6.54 0.72 3.56
C ILE A 37 -6.84 -0.18 4.74
N LEU A 38 -5.84 -0.41 5.58
CA LEU A 38 -6.05 -1.04 6.87
C LEU A 38 -6.44 0.02 7.89
N SER A 39 -7.49 -0.21 8.66
CA SER A 39 -7.92 0.73 9.69
C SER A 39 -7.85 0.14 11.08
N ARG A 40 -7.76 1.02 12.08
CA ARG A 40 -7.81 0.61 13.49
C ARG A 40 -9.14 -0.03 13.89
N HIS A 41 -10.22 0.25 13.15
CA HIS A 41 -11.57 -0.22 13.48
C HIS A 41 -12.13 -1.25 12.48
N GLY A 42 -11.47 -1.49 11.35
CA GLY A 42 -11.94 -2.43 10.32
C GLY A 42 -13.10 -1.90 9.47
N GLU A 43 -13.12 -0.60 9.16
CA GLU A 43 -14.32 0.10 8.66
C GLU A 43 -14.35 0.36 7.14
N HIS A 44 -13.24 0.19 6.42
CA HIS A 44 -13.12 0.78 5.08
C HIS A 44 -13.37 -0.17 3.92
N SER A 45 -13.12 -1.47 4.06
CA SER A 45 -13.32 -2.42 2.96
C SER A 45 -13.36 -3.88 3.41
N LEU A 46 -13.80 -4.78 2.52
CA LEU A 46 -13.66 -6.23 2.70
C LEU A 46 -12.20 -6.70 2.79
N THR A 47 -11.26 -5.87 2.32
CA THR A 47 -9.82 -6.12 2.38
C THR A 47 -9.17 -5.50 3.62
N ASP A 48 -9.94 -4.78 4.44
CA ASP A 48 -9.49 -4.22 5.70
C ASP A 48 -9.37 -5.33 6.75
N LEU A 49 -8.14 -5.78 6.98
CA LEU A 49 -7.83 -6.78 8.00
C LEU A 49 -7.72 -6.17 9.42
N GLY A 50 -8.09 -4.91 9.57
CA GLY A 50 -8.17 -4.21 10.85
C GLY A 50 -6.83 -4.09 11.58
N PRO A 51 -6.86 -4.03 12.93
CA PRO A 51 -5.67 -4.02 13.78
C PRO A 51 -4.73 -5.21 13.55
N HIS A 52 -5.27 -6.39 13.25
CA HIS A 52 -4.46 -7.58 12.98
C HIS A 52 -3.68 -7.44 11.67
N GLY A 53 -4.27 -6.80 10.66
CA GLY A 53 -3.60 -6.44 9.41
C GLY A 53 -2.43 -5.49 9.68
N ILE A 54 -2.70 -4.41 10.43
CA ILE A 54 -1.70 -3.41 10.80
C ILE A 54 -0.55 -4.07 11.56
N SER A 55 -0.85 -4.87 12.58
CA SER A 55 0.15 -5.62 13.35
C SER A 55 0.97 -6.56 12.46
N SER A 56 0.33 -7.27 11.53
CA SER A 56 1.00 -8.20 10.61
C SER A 56 1.88 -7.49 9.57
N PHE A 57 1.51 -6.27 9.15
CA PHE A 57 2.36 -5.42 8.33
C PHE A 57 3.60 -5.00 9.13
N PHE A 58 3.41 -4.44 10.33
CA PHE A 58 4.50 -3.93 11.15
C PHE A 58 5.41 -5.02 11.73
N SER A 59 4.95 -6.27 11.86
CA SER A 59 5.80 -7.40 12.24
C SER A 59 6.85 -7.75 11.18
N ARG A 60 6.64 -7.30 9.93
CA ARG A 60 7.52 -7.55 8.78
C ARG A 60 8.16 -6.29 8.24
N HIS A 61 7.58 -5.14 8.55
CA HIS A 61 8.12 -3.85 8.18
C HIS A 61 9.52 -3.68 8.75
N ARG A 62 10.48 -3.41 7.87
CA ARG A 62 11.81 -2.96 8.23
C ARG A 62 11.94 -1.53 7.76
N CYS A 63 12.15 -0.61 8.69
CA CYS A 63 12.45 0.78 8.35
C CYS A 63 13.64 0.80 7.39
N ASN A 64 13.56 1.69 6.40
CA ASN A 64 14.65 1.97 5.46
C ASN A 64 14.97 3.46 5.50
N ASP A 65 15.86 3.93 4.61
CA ASP A 65 16.36 5.31 4.59
C ASP A 65 15.27 6.39 4.40
N TYR A 66 14.08 5.98 3.94
CA TYR A 66 12.93 6.88 3.75
C TYR A 66 12.04 6.96 5.00
N CYS A 67 12.20 6.03 5.95
CA CYS A 67 11.48 6.06 7.22
C CYS A 67 12.12 7.08 8.16
N ARG A 68 11.32 7.78 8.98
CA ARG A 68 11.85 8.69 9.99
C ARG A 68 11.81 8.04 11.38
N PRO A 69 12.87 8.19 12.21
CA PRO A 69 12.90 7.59 13.56
C PRO A 69 11.76 8.04 14.48
N HIS A 70 11.24 9.25 14.30
CA HIS A 70 10.14 9.79 15.11
C HIS A 70 8.75 9.31 14.65
N TRP A 71 8.66 8.49 13.59
CA TRP A 71 7.38 8.00 13.11
C TRP A 71 6.82 6.93 14.04
N THR A 72 5.56 7.13 14.39
CA THR A 72 4.80 6.23 15.25
C THR A 72 4.64 4.86 14.60
N ALA A 73 4.67 3.81 15.43
CA ALA A 73 4.43 2.43 15.02
C ALA A 73 3.66 1.72 16.15
N PRO A 74 2.87 0.68 15.87
CA PRO A 74 2.15 -0.04 16.90
C PRO A 74 3.13 -0.70 17.88
N ALA A 75 2.78 -0.69 19.16
CA ALA A 75 3.54 -1.36 20.22
C ALA A 75 3.53 -2.88 20.02
N ASN A 76 2.40 -3.43 19.59
CA ASN A 76 2.26 -4.85 19.29
C ASN A 76 2.50 -5.12 17.80
N ARG A 77 3.44 -6.03 17.50
CA ARG A 77 3.86 -6.40 16.13
C ARG A 77 3.84 -7.91 15.96
N VAL A 78 2.71 -8.53 16.29
CA VAL A 78 2.48 -9.96 16.13
C VAL A 78 2.04 -10.27 14.69
N PRO A 79 2.61 -11.31 14.04
CA PRO A 79 2.21 -11.75 12.71
C PRO A 79 0.94 -12.62 12.79
N TYR A 80 -0.23 -12.04 12.51
CA TYR A 80 -1.51 -12.77 12.46
C TYR A 80 -1.75 -13.44 11.10
N PHE A 81 -1.35 -12.78 10.00
CA PHE A 81 -1.56 -13.27 8.65
C PHE A 81 -0.24 -13.70 8.01
N ARG A 82 -0.22 -14.81 7.25
CA ARG A 82 0.95 -15.19 6.44
C ARG A 82 0.93 -14.47 5.09
N PRO A 83 2.04 -13.90 4.63
CA PRO A 83 2.10 -13.26 3.33
C PRO A 83 2.12 -14.38 2.28
N VAL A 84 1.26 -14.28 1.28
CA VAL A 84 1.29 -15.15 0.10
C VAL A 84 2.01 -14.39 -0.99
N GLN A 85 3.07 -14.98 -1.54
CA GLN A 85 3.81 -14.39 -2.65
C GLN A 85 3.01 -14.62 -3.94
N GLY A 86 2.56 -13.53 -4.57
CA GLY A 86 1.74 -13.57 -5.79
C GLY A 86 0.85 -12.34 -5.88
N ASN A 87 0.07 -12.24 -6.97
CA ASN A 87 -0.95 -11.21 -7.10
C ASN A 87 -2.27 -11.76 -6.53
N PRO A 88 -2.75 -11.33 -5.35
CA PRO A 88 -3.98 -11.83 -4.74
C PRO A 88 -5.25 -11.38 -5.50
N MET A 89 -5.12 -10.50 -6.49
CA MET A 89 -6.24 -10.11 -7.34
C MET A 89 -6.75 -11.32 -8.13
N ILE A 90 -8.02 -11.68 -7.92
CA ILE A 90 -8.77 -12.50 -8.88
C ILE A 90 -8.60 -11.85 -10.25
N ARG A 91 -8.09 -12.62 -11.24
CA ARG A 91 -8.10 -12.21 -12.66
C ARG A 91 -9.55 -12.13 -13.15
N ARG A 92 -10.26 -11.06 -12.80
CA ARG A 92 -11.40 -10.60 -13.59
C ARG A 92 -10.79 -9.83 -14.74
N THR A 93 -10.81 -10.42 -15.93
CA THR A 93 -10.44 -9.73 -17.17
C THR A 93 -11.49 -8.64 -17.41
N VAL A 94 -11.29 -7.48 -16.80
CA VAL A 94 -12.00 -6.26 -17.18
C VAL A 94 -11.25 -5.72 -18.40
N PRO A 95 -11.92 -5.45 -19.54
CA PRO A 95 -11.26 -4.82 -20.68
C PRO A 95 -10.67 -3.48 -20.25
N THR A 96 -9.36 -3.42 -20.01
CA THR A 96 -8.66 -2.17 -19.76
C THR A 96 -8.49 -1.45 -21.10
N ALA A 97 -9.21 -0.35 -21.30
CA ALA A 97 -8.94 0.54 -22.42
C ALA A 97 -7.49 1.04 -22.31
N SER A 98 -6.78 1.06 -23.44
CA SER A 98 -5.42 1.60 -23.51
C SER A 98 -5.45 3.08 -23.10
N SER A 99 -4.94 3.38 -21.91
CA SER A 99 -4.67 4.75 -21.48
C SER A 99 -3.41 5.22 -22.23
N ARG A 100 -3.57 5.71 -23.46
CA ARG A 100 -2.51 6.48 -24.12
C ARG A 100 -2.54 7.89 -23.54
N PRO A 101 -1.41 8.43 -23.04
CA PRO A 101 -1.34 9.86 -22.76
C PRO A 101 -1.58 10.61 -24.08
N PHE A 102 -2.61 11.44 -24.09
CA PHE A 102 -2.97 12.26 -25.24
C PHE A 102 -1.93 13.38 -25.36
N GLY A 103 -1.07 13.32 -26.38
CA GLY A 103 -0.22 14.45 -26.76
C GLY A 103 1.29 14.24 -26.62
N ALA A 104 1.85 13.31 -27.38
CA ALA A 104 3.21 13.46 -27.90
C ALA A 104 3.15 13.28 -29.43
N ARG A 105 2.50 14.23 -30.11
CA ARG A 105 2.73 14.42 -31.55
C ARG A 105 3.97 15.29 -31.68
N GLY A 106 5.02 14.72 -32.25
CA GLY A 106 6.24 15.45 -32.57
C GLY A 106 5.99 16.56 -33.57
N MET A 107 6.86 17.56 -33.55
CA MET A 107 7.14 18.46 -34.65
C MET A 107 8.62 18.86 -34.58
N TYR A 108 9.35 18.45 -35.63
CA TYR A 108 10.65 18.89 -36.17
C TYR A 108 11.86 19.00 -35.25
#